data_AF-A0A7S2Q2V8-F1
#
_entry.id   AF-A0A7S2Q2V8-F1
#
_cell.length_a   1.000
_cell.length_b   1.000
_cell.length_c   1.000
_cell.angle_alpha   90.00
_cell.angle_beta   90.00
_cell.angle_gamma   90.00
#
_symmetry.space_group_name_H-M   'P 1'
#
loop_
_entity.id
_entity.type
_entity.pdbx_description
1 polymer ?
#
loop_
_entity_poly.entity_id
_entity_poly.type
_entity_poly.pdbx_seq_one_letter_code
_entity_poly.pdbx_strand_id
1 'polypeptide(L)'
;VTGHCFETDVQHLSTAYADCYFENFIKGYSAHPSSVTDCVFQVDAHVPFQNYDIDLNRIIAKDTLSSDPLLPEFPYSIFCFAEDDWKLQAIHAATSSVSFGPPSDPNKTPWGDVLSFKAEIGTLTTLDDTPPSFTSLVIEDPTAYNTKIIVTFSLNEAGTAYCRATRIDSGETAGD
;
A
#
# COMPACT_ATOMS: atom_id res chain seq x y z
N VAL A 1 10.52 -13.38 10.94
CA VAL A 1 10.04 -12.41 11.95
C VAL A 1 8.68 -11.93 11.47
N THR A 2 7.61 -12.15 12.22
CA THR A 2 6.25 -11.72 11.82
C THR A 2 6.13 -10.20 11.98
N GLY A 3 6.11 -9.47 10.86
CA GLY A 3 5.96 -8.02 10.79
C GLY A 3 6.33 -7.46 9.42
N HIS A 4 6.06 -6.16 9.21
CA HIS A 4 6.41 -5.44 7.97
C HIS A 4 7.61 -4.53 8.18
N CYS A 5 8.34 -4.23 7.11
CA CYS A 5 9.38 -3.20 7.14
C CYS A 5 8.75 -1.84 7.40
N PHE A 6 9.19 -1.16 8.46
CA PHE A 6 8.90 0.26 8.60
C PHE A 6 9.78 1.05 7.63
N GLU A 7 9.37 2.28 7.33
CA GLU A 7 10.15 3.19 6.48
C GLU A 7 11.61 3.32 6.94
N THR A 8 11.84 3.40 8.26
CA THR A 8 13.16 3.53 8.87
C THR A 8 13.98 2.24 8.84
N ASP A 9 13.34 1.10 8.57
CA ASP A 9 14.00 -0.21 8.50
C ASP A 9 14.59 -0.47 7.10
N VAL A 10 14.11 0.22 6.06
CA VAL A 10 14.58 0.03 4.69
C VAL A 10 16.00 0.59 4.55
N GLN A 11 16.94 -0.25 4.10
CA GLN A 11 18.37 0.09 4.10
C GLN A 11 19.18 -0.55 2.97
N HIS A 12 20.41 -0.06 2.79
CA HIS A 12 21.39 -0.53 1.79
C HIS A 12 22.70 -1.07 2.39
N LEU A 13 22.86 -1.05 3.71
CA LEU A 13 24.14 -1.29 4.41
C LEU A 13 24.40 -2.77 4.76
N SER A 14 23.42 -3.63 4.53
CA SER A 14 23.47 -5.05 4.87
C SER A 14 23.69 -5.92 3.64
N THR A 15 23.86 -7.23 3.85
CA THR A 15 23.85 -8.21 2.75
C THR A 15 22.48 -8.24 2.08
N ALA A 16 22.42 -8.65 0.81
CA ALA A 16 21.16 -8.83 0.09
C ALA A 16 20.13 -9.68 0.86
N TYR A 17 20.57 -10.61 1.71
CA TYR A 17 19.71 -11.51 2.49
C TYR A 17 19.18 -10.94 3.81
N ALA A 18 19.47 -9.68 4.13
CA ALA A 18 18.94 -9.08 5.35
C ALA A 18 17.51 -8.59 5.14
N ASP A 19 16.70 -8.70 6.19
CA ASP A 19 15.38 -8.10 6.25
C ASP A 19 15.44 -6.62 5.84
N CYS A 20 14.49 -6.19 5.01
CA CYS A 20 14.37 -4.81 4.56
C CYS A 20 15.58 -4.27 3.77
N TYR A 21 16.45 -5.13 3.23
CA TYR A 21 17.42 -4.70 2.22
C TYR A 21 16.66 -4.18 0.99
N PHE A 22 16.89 -2.92 0.62
CA PHE A 22 16.01 -2.19 -0.27
C PHE A 22 15.76 -2.89 -1.62
N GLU A 23 16.79 -3.45 -2.27
CA GLU A 23 16.60 -4.09 -3.58
C GLU A 23 15.69 -5.31 -3.46
N ASN A 24 15.92 -6.17 -2.46
CA ASN A 24 15.15 -7.40 -2.31
C ASN A 24 13.76 -7.13 -1.77
N PHE A 25 13.63 -6.15 -0.89
CA PHE A 25 12.35 -5.70 -0.36
C PHE A 25 11.47 -5.10 -1.46
N ILE A 26 11.99 -4.16 -2.26
CA ILE A 26 11.22 -3.48 -3.31
C ILE A 26 10.87 -4.45 -4.44
N LYS A 27 11.80 -5.33 -4.84
CA LYS A 27 11.54 -6.31 -5.90
C LYS A 27 10.67 -7.49 -5.45
N GLY A 28 10.55 -7.72 -4.14
CA GLY A 28 9.96 -8.95 -3.60
C GLY A 28 10.78 -10.20 -3.96
N TYR A 29 12.11 -10.10 -4.06
CA TYR A 29 13.03 -11.11 -4.65
C TYR A 29 12.91 -12.54 -4.07
N SER A 30 12.49 -12.67 -2.82
CA SER A 30 12.28 -13.96 -2.13
C SER A 30 10.82 -14.35 -1.93
N ALA A 31 9.88 -13.64 -2.57
CA ALA A 31 8.48 -14.05 -2.68
C ALA A 31 8.40 -15.41 -3.41
N HIS A 32 8.43 -16.48 -2.62
CA HIS A 32 8.40 -17.86 -3.09
C HIS A 32 7.23 -18.09 -4.08
N PRO A 33 7.42 -18.88 -5.15
CA PRO A 33 6.48 -19.00 -6.29
C PRO A 33 5.14 -19.70 -6.00
N SER A 34 4.67 -19.75 -4.75
CA SER A 34 3.43 -20.47 -4.40
C SER A 34 2.38 -19.68 -3.61
N SER A 35 2.63 -18.44 -3.16
CA SER A 35 1.59 -17.67 -2.45
C SER A 35 1.77 -16.14 -2.34
N VAL A 36 2.91 -15.57 -2.73
CA VAL A 36 3.24 -14.15 -2.52
C VAL A 36 3.47 -13.36 -3.82
N THR A 37 3.16 -13.97 -4.97
CA THR A 37 3.25 -13.34 -6.31
C THR A 37 2.41 -12.07 -6.43
N ASP A 38 1.33 -11.94 -5.66
CA ASP A 38 0.45 -10.76 -5.63
C ASP A 38 1.11 -9.54 -4.93
N CYS A 39 2.38 -9.63 -4.55
CA CYS A 39 3.18 -8.53 -4.00
C CYS A 39 4.42 -8.21 -4.81
N VAL A 40 4.53 -8.77 -6.02
CA VAL A 40 5.54 -8.36 -7.00
C VAL A 40 4.89 -7.34 -7.92
N PHE A 41 5.13 -6.07 -7.61
CA PHE A 41 4.59 -4.94 -8.36
C PHE A 41 5.62 -4.42 -9.35
N GLN A 42 5.56 -4.90 -10.59
CA GLN A 42 6.54 -4.58 -11.61
C GLN A 42 5.88 -4.31 -12.96
N VAL A 43 6.57 -3.52 -13.78
CA VAL A 43 6.21 -3.24 -15.17
C VAL A 43 7.48 -3.24 -16.02
N ASP A 44 7.39 -3.78 -17.24
CA ASP A 44 8.50 -3.73 -18.19
C ASP A 44 8.48 -2.42 -19.00
N ALA A 45 9.38 -1.51 -18.62
CA ALA A 45 9.50 -0.17 -19.19
C ALA A 45 10.33 -0.15 -20.49
N HIS A 46 9.87 -0.89 -21.51
CA HIS A 46 10.59 -1.09 -22.79
C HIS A 46 10.68 0.14 -23.71
N VAL A 47 9.92 1.21 -23.45
CA VAL A 47 9.95 2.46 -24.23
C VAL A 47 10.39 3.60 -23.32
N PRO A 48 11.49 4.30 -23.66
CA PRO A 48 11.95 5.42 -22.85
C PRO A 48 10.97 6.60 -22.90
N PHE A 49 10.90 7.36 -21.82
CA PHE A 49 10.07 8.57 -21.67
C PHE A 49 8.56 8.34 -21.84
N GLN A 50 8.09 7.14 -21.52
CA GLN A 50 6.68 6.82 -21.42
C GLN A 50 6.27 6.68 -19.95
N ASN A 51 4.99 6.98 -19.70
CA ASN A 51 4.38 6.72 -18.41
C ASN A 51 3.99 5.24 -18.33
N TYR A 52 4.26 4.64 -17.17
CA TYR A 52 3.87 3.29 -16.85
C TYR A 52 3.14 3.31 -15.51
N ASP A 53 2.07 2.53 -15.44
CA ASP A 53 1.25 2.42 -14.23
C ASP A 53 1.57 1.09 -13.52
N ILE A 54 1.61 1.15 -12.20
CA ILE A 54 1.77 -0.02 -11.33
C ILE A 54 0.70 0.07 -10.24
N ASP A 55 -0.19 -0.91 -10.20
CA ASP A 55 -1.26 -1.00 -9.21
C ASP A 55 -0.75 -1.67 -7.93
N LEU A 56 -0.41 -0.86 -6.93
CA LEU A 56 0.02 -1.33 -5.61
C LEU A 56 -1.20 -1.60 -4.73
N ASN A 57 -1.42 -2.84 -4.31
CA ASN A 57 -2.60 -3.22 -3.52
C ASN A 57 -2.29 -4.03 -2.25
N ARG A 58 -1.01 -4.30 -1.96
CA ARG A 58 -0.58 -5.12 -0.82
C ARG A 58 0.79 -4.70 -0.30
N ILE A 59 1.12 -5.14 0.91
CA ILE A 59 2.45 -5.04 1.52
C ILE A 59 3.01 -6.42 1.84
N ILE A 60 4.31 -6.61 1.62
CA ILE A 60 5.02 -7.87 1.91
C ILE A 60 5.52 -7.89 3.36
N ALA A 61 5.50 -9.06 4.00
CA ALA A 61 6.12 -9.27 5.30
C ALA A 61 7.66 -9.28 5.21
N LYS A 62 8.36 -9.02 6.32
CA LYS A 62 9.83 -9.00 6.39
C LYS A 62 10.48 -10.30 5.92
N ASP A 63 9.84 -11.43 6.23
CA ASP A 63 10.32 -12.76 5.82
C ASP A 63 10.00 -13.09 4.35
N THR A 64 9.27 -12.22 3.66
CA THR A 64 8.86 -12.35 2.25
C THR A 64 8.00 -13.59 1.95
N LEU A 65 7.42 -14.24 2.97
CA LEU A 65 6.60 -15.43 2.82
C LEU A 65 5.10 -15.15 2.84
N SER A 66 4.69 -13.99 3.35
CA SER A 66 3.30 -13.56 3.42
C SER A 66 3.11 -12.10 3.01
N SER A 67 1.86 -11.73 2.78
CA SER A 67 1.48 -10.37 2.46
C SER A 67 0.06 -10.03 2.89
N ASP A 68 -0.16 -8.75 3.16
CA ASP A 68 -1.43 -8.21 3.61
C ASP A 68 -1.95 -7.14 2.64
N PRO A 69 -3.27 -7.00 2.46
CA PRO A 69 -3.84 -5.91 1.68
C PRO A 69 -3.55 -4.55 2.32
N LEU A 70 -3.57 -3.49 1.52
CA LEU A 70 -3.56 -2.13 2.08
C LEU A 70 -4.83 -1.90 2.92
N LEU A 71 -4.67 -1.17 4.03
CA LEU A 71 -5.75 -0.78 4.91
C LEU A 71 -6.36 0.55 4.44
N PRO A 72 -7.67 0.77 4.59
CA PRO A 72 -8.29 2.08 4.37
C PRO A 72 -7.75 3.15 5.31
N GLU A 73 -7.77 4.41 4.85
CA GLU A 73 -7.31 5.60 5.60
C GLU A 73 -5.91 5.49 6.20
N PHE A 74 -5.05 4.65 5.63
CA PHE A 74 -3.74 4.35 6.20
C PHE A 74 -2.62 5.01 5.37
N PRO A 75 -1.65 5.69 6.01
CA PRO A 75 -0.55 6.33 5.31
C PRO A 75 0.52 5.31 4.90
N TYR A 76 1.00 5.41 3.66
CA TYR A 76 2.06 4.57 3.08
C TYR A 76 3.17 5.42 2.47
N SER A 77 4.40 4.90 2.55
CA SER A 77 5.57 5.42 1.86
C SER A 77 5.96 4.45 0.74
N ILE A 78 6.09 4.97 -0.49
CA ILE A 78 6.36 4.15 -1.67
C ILE A 78 7.84 4.24 -2.04
N PHE A 79 8.46 3.08 -2.21
CA PHE A 79 9.84 2.95 -2.69
C PHE A 79 9.83 2.34 -4.08
N CYS A 80 10.40 3.03 -5.06
CA CYS A 80 10.56 2.51 -6.41
C CYS A 80 12.04 2.23 -6.67
N PHE A 81 12.30 1.16 -7.41
CA PHE A 81 13.63 0.75 -7.81
C PHE A 81 13.57 0.36 -9.28
N ALA A 82 14.55 0.80 -10.07
CA ALA A 82 14.64 0.43 -11.47
C ALA A 82 15.98 -0.24 -11.74
N GLU A 83 15.93 -1.27 -12.57
CA GLU A 83 17.09 -1.89 -13.18
C GLU A 83 16.90 -2.01 -14.67
N ASP A 84 18.01 -1.94 -15.37
CA ASP A 84 18.08 -2.10 -16.81
C ASP A 84 18.24 -3.61 -17.13
N ASP A 85 17.53 -4.08 -18.15
CA ASP A 85 17.52 -5.46 -18.61
C ASP A 85 18.70 -5.79 -19.53
N TRP A 86 19.58 -4.81 -19.85
CA TRP A 86 20.72 -4.97 -20.75
C TRP A 86 21.58 -6.20 -20.44
N LYS A 87 21.75 -6.56 -19.16
CA LYS A 87 22.54 -7.72 -18.74
C LYS A 87 21.90 -9.02 -19.22
N LEU A 88 20.57 -9.15 -19.08
CA LEU A 88 19.82 -10.31 -19.58
C LEU A 88 19.88 -10.36 -21.10
N GLN A 89 19.67 -9.22 -21.76
CA GLN A 89 19.76 -9.14 -23.23
C GLN A 89 21.16 -9.53 -23.75
N ALA A 90 22.22 -9.09 -23.07
CA ALA A 90 23.60 -9.37 -23.46
C ALA A 90 23.99 -10.85 -23.24
N ILE A 91 23.61 -11.44 -22.09
CA ILE A 91 23.90 -12.86 -21.78
C ILE A 91 23.12 -13.80 -22.71
N HIS A 92 21.90 -13.44 -23.08
CA HIS A 92 21.03 -14.25 -23.93
C HIS A 92 21.04 -13.84 -25.40
N ALA A 93 21.99 -12.98 -25.81
CA ALA A 93 22.14 -12.58 -27.20
C ALA A 93 22.49 -13.79 -28.08
N ALA A 94 21.79 -13.92 -29.21
CA ALA A 94 22.04 -14.98 -30.19
C ALA A 94 23.47 -14.96 -30.77
N THR A 95 24.15 -13.81 -30.71
CA THR A 95 25.56 -13.65 -31.07
C THR A 95 26.18 -12.62 -30.13
N SER A 96 27.23 -13.03 -29.41
CA SER A 96 28.01 -12.16 -28.55
C SER A 96 29.28 -11.69 -29.25
N SER A 97 29.79 -10.52 -28.89
CA SER A 97 31.11 -10.06 -29.33
C SER A 97 32.21 -10.99 -28.79
N VAL A 98 33.29 -11.18 -29.56
CA VAL A 98 34.47 -11.98 -29.12
C VAL A 98 35.13 -11.42 -27.85
N SER A 99 34.90 -10.15 -27.54
CA SER A 99 35.41 -9.48 -26.34
C SER A 99 34.37 -9.37 -25.22
N PHE A 100 33.20 -10.01 -25.36
CA PHE A 100 32.15 -9.95 -24.35
C PHE A 100 32.60 -10.68 -23.08
N GLY A 101 32.64 -9.93 -21.97
CA GLY A 101 32.71 -10.47 -20.63
C GLY A 101 31.39 -10.17 -19.92
N PRO A 102 30.76 -11.15 -19.25
CA PRO A 102 29.52 -10.90 -18.54
C PRO A 102 29.75 -9.92 -17.39
N PRO A 103 28.94 -8.85 -17.27
CA PRO A 103 29.02 -7.93 -16.14
C PRO A 103 28.62 -8.63 -14.83
N SER A 104 29.20 -8.20 -13.70
CA SER A 104 28.86 -8.74 -12.39
C SER A 104 27.41 -8.44 -12.01
N ASP A 105 26.94 -7.23 -12.29
CA ASP A 105 25.63 -6.71 -11.83
C ASP A 105 24.91 -5.95 -12.95
N PRO A 106 23.55 -5.93 -12.95
CA PRO A 106 22.79 -5.07 -13.84
C PRO A 106 23.05 -3.60 -13.53
N ASN A 107 22.76 -2.73 -14.49
CA ASN A 107 22.75 -1.29 -14.25
C ASN A 107 21.46 -0.96 -13.48
N LYS A 108 21.57 -0.26 -12.35
CA LYS A 108 20.46 -0.10 -11.40
C LYS A 108 20.48 1.25 -10.69
N THR A 109 19.30 1.68 -10.24
CA THR A 109 19.17 2.90 -9.44
C THR A 109 19.89 2.78 -8.10
N PRO A 110 20.80 3.70 -7.75
CA PRO A 110 21.46 3.70 -6.45
C PRO A 110 20.48 4.06 -5.32
N TRP A 111 20.82 3.67 -4.09
CA TRP A 111 20.01 3.93 -2.90
C TRP A 111 19.63 5.41 -2.71
N GLY A 112 20.55 6.35 -3.03
CA GLY A 112 20.28 7.79 -2.92
C GLY A 112 19.15 8.26 -3.85
N ASP A 113 19.04 7.68 -5.04
CA ASP A 113 17.99 8.03 -6.01
C ASP A 113 16.65 7.42 -5.57
N VAL A 114 16.65 6.20 -5.02
CA VAL A 114 15.46 5.58 -4.41
C VAL A 114 14.88 6.46 -3.30
N LEU A 115 15.73 6.99 -2.42
CA LEU A 115 15.30 7.89 -1.34
C LEU A 115 14.81 9.24 -1.87
N SER A 116 15.48 9.80 -2.87
CA SER A 116 15.08 11.07 -3.47
C SER A 116 13.71 10.96 -4.13
N PHE A 117 13.47 9.88 -4.87
CA PHE A 117 12.19 9.64 -5.53
C PHE A 117 11.08 9.32 -4.52
N LYS A 118 11.35 8.52 -3.50
CA LYS A 118 10.40 8.29 -2.38
C LYS A 118 10.02 9.59 -1.67
N ALA A 119 10.96 10.52 -1.52
CA ALA A 119 10.67 11.85 -0.95
C ALA A 119 9.81 12.73 -1.89
N GLU A 120 10.01 12.60 -3.21
CA GLU A 120 9.21 13.30 -4.23
C GLU A 120 7.76 12.79 -4.30
N ILE A 121 7.56 11.47 -4.20
CA ILE A 121 6.22 10.86 -4.06
C ILE A 121 5.53 11.35 -2.79
N GLY A 122 6.28 11.38 -1.69
CA GLY A 122 5.74 11.71 -0.36
C GLY A 122 4.90 10.57 0.23
N THR A 123 4.09 10.92 1.23
CA THR A 123 3.17 9.98 1.89
C THR A 123 1.85 9.96 1.14
N LEU A 124 1.38 8.77 0.80
CA LEU A 124 0.08 8.55 0.16
C LEU A 124 -0.85 7.85 1.15
N THR A 125 -2.09 8.32 1.25
CA THR A 125 -3.11 7.71 2.09
C THR A 125 -4.15 7.05 1.20
N THR A 126 -4.49 5.80 1.50
CA THR A 126 -5.59 5.09 0.83
C THR A 126 -6.92 5.77 1.12
N LEU A 127 -7.85 5.70 0.16
CA LEU A 127 -9.21 6.19 0.36
C LEU A 127 -9.99 5.25 1.29
N ASP A 128 -10.92 5.80 2.04
CA ASP A 128 -12.00 5.03 2.65
C ASP A 128 -13.06 4.73 1.58
N ASP A 129 -13.24 3.45 1.26
CA ASP A 129 -14.25 2.99 0.30
C ASP A 129 -15.46 2.34 0.97
N THR A 130 -15.49 2.29 2.31
CA THR A 130 -16.58 1.68 3.08
C THR A 130 -17.43 2.75 3.78
N PRO A 131 -18.78 2.68 3.72
CA PRO A 131 -19.61 3.58 4.51
C PRO A 131 -19.58 3.25 6.01
N PRO A 132 -19.72 4.25 6.90
CA PRO A 132 -19.74 4.01 8.33
C PRO A 132 -21.00 3.24 8.72
N SER A 133 -20.82 2.29 9.63
CA SER A 133 -21.88 1.47 10.19
C SER A 133 -21.99 1.68 11.69
N PHE A 134 -23.23 1.71 12.19
CA PHE A 134 -23.49 1.77 13.63
C PHE A 134 -23.22 0.40 14.25
N THR A 135 -22.23 0.35 15.14
CA THR A 135 -21.83 -0.88 15.86
C THR A 135 -22.56 -1.04 17.19
N SER A 136 -23.10 0.06 17.71
CA SER A 136 -23.96 0.09 18.89
C SER A 136 -25.04 1.14 18.69
N LEU A 137 -26.25 0.84 19.15
CA LEU A 137 -27.34 1.79 19.21
C LEU A 137 -28.15 1.53 20.48
N VAL A 138 -28.09 2.47 21.41
CA VAL A 138 -28.79 2.44 22.68
C VAL A 138 -29.62 3.72 22.81
N ILE A 139 -30.89 3.55 23.14
CA ILE A 139 -31.75 4.65 23.55
C ILE A 139 -31.84 4.54 25.08
N GLU A 140 -31.41 5.59 25.78
CA GLU A 140 -31.62 5.67 27.23
C GLU A 140 -33.12 5.75 27.55
N ASP A 141 -33.53 5.38 28.77
CA ASP A 141 -34.94 5.44 29.17
C ASP A 141 -35.55 6.81 28.83
N PRO A 142 -36.44 6.87 27.82
CA PRO A 142 -36.95 8.14 27.32
C PRO A 142 -37.95 8.78 28.30
N THR A 143 -38.36 8.07 29.36
CA THR A 143 -39.24 8.59 30.41
C THR A 143 -38.48 9.24 31.56
N ALA A 144 -37.17 9.05 31.64
CA ALA A 144 -36.33 9.67 32.67
C ALA A 144 -36.23 11.20 32.53
N TYR A 145 -36.51 11.72 31.33
CA TYR A 145 -36.48 13.15 31.02
C TYR A 145 -37.67 13.57 30.17
N ASN A 146 -38.34 14.66 30.54
CA ASN A 146 -39.49 15.17 29.78
C ASN A 146 -39.10 16.04 28.57
N THR A 147 -37.82 16.36 28.39
CA THR A 147 -37.37 17.42 27.47
C THR A 147 -36.26 16.99 26.50
N LYS A 148 -35.77 15.75 26.58
CA LYS A 148 -34.69 15.26 25.70
C LYS A 148 -34.84 13.77 25.42
N ILE A 149 -34.37 13.37 24.23
CA ILE A 149 -34.12 11.98 23.86
C ILE A 149 -32.61 11.84 23.77
N ILE A 150 -32.05 10.84 24.45
CA ILE A 150 -30.62 10.55 24.40
C ILE A 150 -30.44 9.30 23.55
N VAL A 151 -29.75 9.46 22.42
CA VAL A 151 -29.35 8.37 21.54
C VAL A 151 -27.84 8.23 21.67
N THR A 152 -27.40 7.07 22.14
CA THR A 152 -25.99 6.72 22.28
C THR A 152 -25.66 5.68 21.23
N PHE A 153 -24.65 5.95 20.41
CA PHE A 153 -24.22 5.03 19.35
C PHE A 153 -22.71 4.98 19.25
N SER A 154 -22.20 4.03 18.47
CA SER A 154 -20.80 3.94 18.08
C SER A 154 -20.71 3.63 16.59
N LEU A 155 -19.70 4.18 15.92
CA LEU A 155 -19.37 3.87 14.54
C LEU A 155 -18.19 2.88 14.52
N ASN A 156 -18.08 2.07 13.46
CA ASN A 156 -16.90 1.23 13.22
C ASN A 156 -15.65 2.02 12.81
N GLU A 157 -15.82 3.28 12.40
CA GLU A 157 -14.77 4.18 11.93
C GLU A 157 -15.06 5.65 12.30
N ALA A 158 -14.12 6.55 12.01
CA ALA A 158 -14.30 7.97 12.25
C ALA A 158 -15.36 8.53 11.29
N GLY A 159 -16.34 9.26 11.82
CA GLY A 159 -17.41 9.78 10.95
C GLY A 159 -18.26 10.85 11.62
N THR A 160 -19.17 11.43 10.83
CA THR A 160 -20.19 12.36 11.33
C THR A 160 -21.54 11.67 11.27
N ALA A 161 -22.17 11.51 12.43
CA ALA A 161 -23.53 11.00 12.50
C ALA A 161 -24.53 12.16 12.60
N TYR A 162 -25.65 12.02 11.89
CA TYR A 162 -26.73 12.99 11.89
C TYR A 162 -28.00 12.33 12.42
N CYS A 163 -28.64 12.97 13.40
CA CYS A 163 -29.93 12.54 13.92
C CYS A 163 -30.93 13.69 13.85
N ARG A 164 -32.16 13.40 13.41
CA ARG A 164 -33.28 14.35 13.43
C ARG A 164 -34.48 13.65 14.07
N ALA A 165 -35.11 14.32 15.03
CA ALA A 165 -36.36 13.84 15.59
C ALA A 165 -37.52 14.18 14.65
N THR A 166 -38.39 13.20 14.39
CA THR A 166 -39.65 13.38 13.67
C THR A 166 -40.78 12.81 14.52
N ARG A 167 -41.90 13.53 14.64
CA ARG A 167 -43.07 12.98 15.34
C ARG A 167 -43.72 11.91 14.48
N ILE A 168 -44.14 10.80 15.09
CA ILE A 168 -44.79 9.69 14.37
C ILE A 168 -46.13 10.08 13.74
N ASP A 169 -46.79 11.11 14.27
CA ASP A 169 -48.04 11.67 13.79
C ASP A 169 -47.85 12.88 12.86
N SER A 170 -46.62 13.29 12.57
CA SER A 170 -46.31 14.39 11.64
C SER A 170 -45.94 13.81 10.27
N GLY A 171 -46.86 13.94 9.31
CA GLY A 171 -46.66 13.55 7.92
C GLY A 171 -45.85 14.58 7.14
N GLU A 172 -44.63 14.89 7.58
CA GLU A 172 -43.68 15.69 6.81
C GLU A 172 -43.35 14.93 5.51
N THR A 173 -44.13 15.16 4.46
CA THR A 173 -43.82 14.66 3.12
C THR A 173 -42.68 15.47 2.51
N ALA A 174 -41.76 14.77 1.83
CA ALA A 174 -40.62 15.35 1.14
C ALA A 174 -41.05 16.47 0.18
N GLY A 175 -40.99 17.72 0.62
CA GLY A 175 -41.51 18.84 -0.15
C GLY A 175 -41.23 20.22 0.44
N ASP A 176 -40.20 20.37 1.28
CA ASP A 176 -39.65 21.66 1.70
C ASP A 176 -38.10 21.64 1.58
#